data_AF-A0A940TX73-F1
#
_entry.id   AF-A0A940TX73-F1
#
_cell.length_a   1.000
_cell.length_b   1.000
_cell.length_c   1.000
_cell.angle_alpha   90.00
_cell.angle_beta   90.00
_cell.angle_gamma   90.00
#
_symmetry.space_group_name_H-M   'P 1'
#
loop_
_entity.id
_entity.type
_entity.pdbx_description
1 polymer ?
#
loop_
_entity_poly.entity_id
_entity_poly.type
_entity_poly.pdbx_seq_one_letter_code
_entity_poly.pdbx_strand_id
1 'polypeptide(L)'
;MYVVGKCAILESMIRVRSGTKIDKPQVYRSGEETLNSQIKYPVKKMKMTTDIPSQILTPDTVESRLGTLQFFDGFPDDATIEKVYDNLDFQHGVQAYLTALPGAVLYALREGLRSAGVNDNQTMGITETMMDSKSLVAMPNCDSIYCFMWLDLKE
;
A
#
# COMPACT_ATOMS: atom_id res chain seq x y z
N MET A 1 -20.13 -4.87 -24.56
CA MET A 1 -19.45 -3.56 -24.68
C MET A 1 -18.48 -3.47 -23.53
N TYR A 2 -17.19 -3.66 -23.80
CA TYR A 2 -16.13 -3.62 -22.78
C TYR A 2 -15.88 -2.16 -22.41
N VAL A 3 -16.12 -1.81 -21.15
CA VAL A 3 -15.64 -0.55 -20.58
C VAL A 3 -14.72 -0.92 -19.42
N VAL A 4 -13.45 -1.10 -19.75
CA VAL A 4 -12.36 -1.06 -18.77
C VAL A 4 -12.26 0.40 -18.35
N GLY A 5 -13.10 0.78 -17.39
CA GLY A 5 -13.06 2.10 -16.76
C GLY A 5 -11.74 2.22 -16.00
N LYS A 6 -10.82 3.01 -16.54
CA LYS A 6 -9.64 3.49 -15.82
C LYS A 6 -10.11 4.05 -14.48
N CYS A 7 -9.78 3.35 -13.39
CA CYS A 7 -9.96 3.83 -12.03
C CYS A 7 -9.03 5.03 -11.85
N ALA A 8 -9.54 6.24 -12.09
CA ALA A 8 -8.80 7.50 -11.95
C ALA A 8 -8.28 7.73 -10.53
N ILE A 9 -8.84 7.02 -9.55
CA ILE A 9 -8.41 7.05 -8.14
C ILE A 9 -7.02 6.40 -7.98
N LEU A 10 -6.68 5.38 -8.78
CA LEU A 10 -5.33 4.81 -8.80
C LEU A 10 -4.30 5.75 -9.44
N GLU A 11 -4.66 6.46 -10.52
CA GLU A 11 -3.73 7.40 -11.18
C GLU A 11 -3.44 8.64 -10.31
N SER A 12 -4.40 9.12 -9.50
CA SER A 12 -4.15 10.23 -8.57
C SER A 12 -3.34 9.85 -7.33
N MET A 13 -3.45 8.61 -6.86
CA MET A 13 -2.75 8.16 -5.65
C MET A 13 -1.28 7.80 -5.93
N ILE A 14 -0.97 7.35 -7.15
CA ILE A 14 0.41 7.13 -7.62
C ILE A 14 1.14 8.47 -7.88
N ARG A 15 0.43 9.53 -8.27
CA ARG A 15 1.04 10.80 -8.70
C ARG A 15 1.48 11.72 -7.54
N VAL A 16 0.99 11.51 -6.32
CA VAL A 16 1.35 12.35 -5.15
C VAL A 16 2.73 12.00 -4.58
N ARG A 17 3.31 10.84 -4.90
CA ARG A 17 4.67 10.45 -4.42
C ARG A 17 5.81 10.72 -5.41
N SER A 18 5.56 11.35 -6.55
CA SER A 18 6.62 11.70 -7.52
C SER A 18 7.49 12.91 -7.10
N GLY A 19 7.13 13.62 -6.03
CA GLY A 19 7.77 14.90 -5.65
C GLY A 19 8.52 14.90 -4.33
N THR A 20 8.28 13.96 -3.43
CA THR A 20 9.04 13.84 -2.19
C THR A 20 10.23 12.93 -2.45
N LYS A 21 11.37 13.53 -2.80
CA LYS A 21 12.66 12.95 -2.42
C LYS A 21 12.58 12.77 -0.90
N ILE A 22 12.24 11.57 -0.46
CA ILE A 22 12.63 11.11 0.87
C ILE A 22 14.14 11.19 0.77
N ASP A 23 14.74 12.17 1.43
CA ASP A 23 16.20 12.30 1.48
C ASP A 23 16.70 10.91 1.87
N LYS A 24 17.36 10.24 0.92
CA LYS A 24 18.01 8.97 1.18
C LYS A 24 18.83 9.23 2.44
N PRO A 25 18.60 8.51 3.55
CA PRO A 25 19.47 8.67 4.71
C PRO A 25 20.87 8.48 4.15
N GLN A 26 21.69 9.54 4.23
CA GLN A 26 23.04 9.55 3.72
C GLN A 26 23.68 8.28 4.24
N VAL A 27 23.95 7.34 3.33
CA VAL A 27 24.55 6.07 3.69
C VAL A 27 25.83 6.45 4.42
N TYR A 28 25.96 6.05 5.68
CA TYR A 28 27.21 6.20 6.44
C TYR A 28 28.35 5.33 5.86
N ARG A 29 28.24 4.90 4.60
CA ARG A 29 29.22 4.18 3.79
C ARG A 29 30.55 4.92 3.63
N SER A 30 30.58 6.25 3.82
CA SER A 30 31.83 7.00 3.74
C SER A 30 32.71 6.90 4.99
N GLY A 31 32.18 6.33 6.10
CA GLY A 31 32.91 6.21 7.36
C GLY A 31 33.80 4.96 7.44
N GLU A 32 33.33 3.79 7.02
CA GLU A 32 34.02 2.54 7.40
C GLU A 32 34.99 1.98 6.37
N GLU A 33 34.78 2.23 5.08
CA GLU A 33 35.81 2.00 4.06
C GLU A 33 37.03 2.93 4.32
N THR A 34 36.81 4.09 4.94
CA THR A 34 37.89 4.98 5.37
C THR A 34 38.45 4.62 6.76
N LEU A 35 37.64 4.15 7.71
CA LEU A 35 38.11 3.76 9.05
C LEU A 35 39.01 2.52 9.03
N ASN A 36 38.69 1.47 8.26
CA ASN A 36 39.54 0.28 8.20
C ASN A 36 40.87 0.50 7.43
N SER A 37 40.93 1.52 6.57
CA SER A 37 42.17 1.94 5.91
C SER A 37 43.08 2.80 6.81
N GLN A 38 42.58 3.30 7.95
CA GLN A 38 43.29 4.21 8.85
C GLN A 38 43.64 3.63 10.23
N ILE A 39 43.24 2.38 10.54
CA ILE A 39 43.65 1.72 11.79
C ILE A 39 45.12 1.28 11.68
N LYS A 40 46.03 2.17 12.08
CA LYS A 40 47.48 1.91 12.16
C LYS A 40 47.87 1.06 13.39
N TYR A 41 46.92 0.74 14.28
CA TYR A 41 47.18 0.06 15.55
C TYR A 41 46.26 -1.16 15.71
N PRO A 42 46.79 -2.36 15.98
CA PRO A 42 45.95 -3.52 16.21
C PRO A 42 45.07 -3.28 17.44
N VAL A 43 43.77 -3.54 17.30
CA VAL A 43 42.81 -3.47 18.42
C VAL A 43 43.25 -4.46 19.50
N LYS A 44 43.79 -3.94 20.60
CA LYS A 44 44.30 -4.75 21.71
C LYS A 44 43.12 -5.37 22.47
N LYS A 45 42.92 -6.69 22.33
CA LYS A 45 41.91 -7.43 23.11
C LYS A 45 42.24 -7.30 24.61
N MET A 46 41.35 -6.67 25.38
CA MET A 46 41.54 -6.42 26.82
C MET A 46 41.22 -7.69 27.61
N LYS A 47 41.91 -7.91 28.74
CA LYS A 47 41.79 -9.13 29.57
C LYS A 47 40.36 -9.37 30.11
N MET A 48 39.54 -8.32 30.19
CA MET A 48 38.17 -8.37 30.74
C MET A 48 37.08 -8.32 29.65
N THR A 49 37.44 -8.48 28.36
CA THR A 49 36.45 -8.57 27.28
C THR A 49 35.74 -9.92 27.33
N THR A 50 34.43 -9.90 27.59
CA THR A 50 33.54 -11.05 27.46
C THR A 50 33.02 -11.14 26.03
N ASP A 51 32.99 -12.35 25.46
CA ASP A 51 32.37 -12.57 24.14
C ASP A 51 30.85 -12.33 24.24
N ILE A 52 30.32 -11.58 23.28
CA ILE A 52 28.90 -11.26 23.20
C ILE A 52 28.18 -12.51 22.67
N PRO A 53 27.14 -13.03 23.36
CA PRO A 53 26.36 -14.15 22.86
C PRO A 53 25.77 -13.83 21.48
N SER A 54 25.91 -14.76 20.53
CA SER A 54 25.38 -14.58 19.18
C SER A 54 23.86 -14.38 19.13
N GLN A 55 23.14 -14.83 20.16
CA GLN A 55 21.68 -14.70 20.28
C GLN A 55 21.20 -13.25 20.48
N ILE A 56 22.07 -12.36 20.95
CA ILE A 56 21.75 -10.94 21.13
C ILE A 56 22.30 -10.05 20.01
N LEU A 57 23.03 -10.64 19.06
CA LEU A 57 23.51 -9.97 17.86
C LEU A 57 22.50 -10.15 16.72
N THR A 58 22.28 -9.09 15.96
CA THR A 58 21.56 -9.21 14.69
C THR A 58 22.43 -10.02 13.73
N PRO A 59 21.92 -11.12 13.16
CA PRO A 59 22.68 -11.88 12.17
C PRO A 59 22.91 -11.04 10.90
N ASP A 60 24.10 -11.16 10.32
CA ASP A 60 24.51 -10.41 9.11
C ASP A 60 23.63 -10.75 7.90
N THR A 61 22.99 -11.92 7.89
CA THR A 61 22.16 -12.39 6.79
C THR A 61 20.86 -13.00 7.34
N VAL A 62 19.72 -12.55 6.84
CA VAL A 62 18.39 -13.07 7.21
C VAL A 62 17.65 -13.53 5.95
N GLU A 63 17.34 -14.82 5.87
CA GLU A 63 16.51 -15.39 4.82
C GLU A 63 15.03 -15.09 5.07
N SER A 64 14.37 -14.43 4.12
CA SER A 64 12.98 -14.03 4.23
C SER A 64 12.20 -14.30 2.94
N ARG A 65 10.87 -14.13 3.00
CA ARG A 65 10.01 -14.20 1.79
C ARG A 65 10.28 -13.09 0.78
N LEU A 66 10.96 -12.02 1.20
CA LEU A 66 11.40 -10.91 0.35
C LEU A 66 12.79 -11.18 -0.28
N GLY A 67 13.34 -12.37 -0.03
CA GLY A 67 14.71 -12.75 -0.32
C GLY A 67 15.64 -12.55 0.87
N THR A 68 16.93 -12.75 0.63
CA THR A 68 18.00 -12.55 1.62
C THR A 68 18.16 -11.06 1.92
N LEU A 69 18.12 -10.72 3.21
CA LEU A 69 18.35 -9.39 3.77
C LEU A 69 19.74 -9.37 4.42
N GLN A 70 20.54 -8.36 4.09
CA GLN A 70 21.92 -8.24 4.56
C GLN A 70 22.04 -7.05 5.52
N PHE A 71 22.77 -7.29 6.61
CA PHE A 71 23.01 -6.32 7.66
C PHE A 71 24.51 -6.23 7.96
N PHE A 72 24.98 -5.02 8.25
CA PHE A 72 26.32 -4.73 8.77
C PHE A 72 26.17 -3.97 10.08
N ASP A 73 26.65 -4.55 11.19
CA ASP A 73 26.48 -3.99 12.54
C ASP A 73 25.02 -3.62 12.88
N GLY A 74 24.08 -4.44 12.38
CA GLY A 74 22.64 -4.21 12.53
C GLY A 74 22.02 -3.18 11.57
N PHE A 75 22.82 -2.49 10.75
CA PHE A 75 22.33 -1.60 9.70
C PHE A 75 22.10 -2.35 8.38
N PRO A 76 20.95 -2.18 7.72
CA PRO A 76 20.70 -2.81 6.43
C PRO A 76 21.55 -2.18 5.32
N ASP A 77 21.94 -2.97 4.33
CA ASP A 77 22.54 -2.45 3.10
C ASP A 77 21.50 -1.75 2.20
N ASP A 78 21.95 -0.96 1.23
CA ASP A 78 21.08 -0.18 0.33
C ASP A 78 20.06 -1.08 -0.40
N ALA A 79 20.46 -2.30 -0.77
CA ALA A 79 19.59 -3.26 -1.46
C ALA A 79 18.50 -3.82 -0.52
N THR A 80 18.83 -4.08 0.75
CA THR A 80 17.85 -4.49 1.78
C THR A 80 16.87 -3.36 2.08
N ILE A 81 17.34 -2.12 2.14
CA ILE A 81 16.49 -0.94 2.32
C ILE A 81 15.43 -0.87 1.22
N GLU A 82 15.84 -0.96 -0.05
CA GLU A 82 14.93 -0.90 -1.19
C GLU A 82 13.88 -2.03 -1.13
N LYS A 83 14.30 -3.28 -0.92
CA LYS A 83 13.38 -4.43 -0.80
C LYS A 83 12.36 -4.27 0.32
N VAL A 84 12.78 -3.76 1.48
CA VAL A 84 11.90 -3.59 2.64
C VAL A 84 10.88 -2.48 2.38
N TYR A 85 11.29 -1.36 1.80
CA TYR A 85 10.38 -0.27 1.45
C TYR A 85 9.40 -0.65 0.34
N ASP A 86 9.84 -1.39 -0.67
CA ASP A 86 8.95 -1.90 -1.73
C ASP A 86 7.86 -2.81 -1.14
N ASN A 87 8.23 -3.71 -0.23
CA ASN A 87 7.25 -4.55 0.46
C ASN A 87 6.33 -3.74 1.37
N LEU A 88 6.84 -2.71 2.06
CA LEU A 88 6.00 -1.83 2.87
C LEU A 88 4.96 -1.10 2.01
N ASP A 89 5.36 -0.58 0.86
CA ASP A 89 4.45 0.08 -0.08
C ASP A 89 3.44 -0.90 -0.68
N PHE A 90 3.85 -2.14 -0.96
CA PHE A 90 2.94 -3.20 -1.36
C PHE A 90 1.87 -3.46 -0.29
N GLN A 91 2.27 -3.61 0.97
CA GLN A 91 1.33 -3.84 2.08
C GLN A 91 0.37 -2.68 2.28
N HIS A 92 0.87 -1.44 2.23
CA HIS A 92 0.02 -0.25 2.26
C HIS A 92 -0.95 -0.20 1.08
N GLY A 93 -0.52 -0.60 -0.12
CA GLY A 93 -1.40 -0.71 -1.29
C GLY A 93 -2.53 -1.71 -1.09
N VAL A 94 -2.23 -2.90 -0.54
CA VAL A 94 -3.23 -3.92 -0.20
C VAL A 94 -4.21 -3.39 0.85
N GLN A 95 -3.71 -2.73 1.89
CA GLN A 95 -4.55 -2.15 2.94
C GLN A 95 -5.46 -1.06 2.37
N ALA A 96 -4.91 -0.13 1.58
CA ALA A 96 -5.69 0.94 0.94
C ALA A 96 -6.79 0.37 0.04
N TYR A 97 -6.50 -0.67 -0.74
CA TYR A 97 -7.49 -1.37 -1.56
C TYR A 97 -8.63 -1.94 -0.69
N LEU A 98 -8.30 -2.72 0.34
CA LEU A 98 -9.30 -3.34 1.22
C LEU A 98 -10.16 -2.32 1.95
N THR A 99 -9.55 -1.23 2.44
CA THR A 99 -10.28 -0.14 3.10
C THR A 99 -11.17 0.64 2.12
N ALA A 100 -10.76 0.80 0.87
CA ALA A 100 -11.53 1.53 -0.15
C ALA A 100 -12.64 0.70 -0.82
N LEU A 101 -12.66 -0.63 -0.66
CA LEU A 101 -13.65 -1.51 -1.30
C LEU A 101 -15.11 -1.06 -1.12
N PRO A 102 -15.61 -0.75 0.10
CA PRO A 102 -16.99 -0.30 0.28
C PRO A 102 -17.29 1.00 -0.47
N GLY A 103 -16.33 1.94 -0.48
CA GLY A 103 -16.45 3.20 -1.21
C GLY A 103 -16.51 3.00 -2.73
N ALA A 104 -15.69 2.07 -3.25
CA ALA A 104 -15.70 1.73 -4.68
C ALA A 104 -17.04 1.12 -5.11
N VAL A 105 -17.65 0.26 -4.28
CA VAL A 105 -18.98 -0.32 -4.55
C VAL A 105 -20.06 0.75 -4.60
N LEU A 106 -20.07 1.68 -3.64
CA LEU A 106 -21.02 2.78 -3.63
C LEU A 106 -20.83 3.74 -4.81
N TYR A 107 -19.59 4.02 -5.20
CA TYR A 107 -19.31 4.81 -6.38
C TYR A 107 -19.81 4.13 -7.67
N ALA A 108 -19.58 2.82 -7.81
CA ALA A 108 -20.10 2.05 -8.94
C ALA A 108 -21.64 2.05 -8.97
N LEU A 109 -22.30 1.97 -7.80
CA LEU A 109 -23.75 2.10 -7.69
C LEU A 109 -24.23 3.48 -8.14
N ARG A 110 -23.59 4.57 -7.67
CA ARG A 110 -23.91 5.95 -8.10
C ARG A 110 -23.80 6.11 -9.61
N GLU A 111 -22.70 5.65 -10.21
CA GLU A 111 -22.50 5.71 -11.66
C GLU A 111 -23.54 4.87 -12.43
N GLY A 112 -23.89 3.69 -11.90
CA GLY A 112 -24.96 2.86 -12.45
C GLY A 112 -26.31 3.58 -12.44
N LEU A 113 -26.68 4.19 -11.32
CA LEU A 113 -27.90 5.00 -11.19
C LEU A 113 -27.91 6.19 -12.17
N ARG A 114 -26.78 6.90 -12.27
CA ARG A 114 -26.62 8.03 -13.22
C ARG A 114 -26.77 7.58 -14.67
N SER A 115 -26.23 6.41 -15.02
CA SER A 115 -26.36 5.84 -16.37
C SER A 115 -27.82 5.48 -16.72
N ALA A 116 -28.64 5.19 -15.71
CA ALA A 116 -30.07 4.96 -15.85
C ALA A 116 -30.91 6.26 -15.80
N GLY A 117 -30.26 7.44 -15.74
CA GLY A 117 -30.93 8.74 -15.71
C GLY A 117 -31.34 9.23 -14.31
N VAL A 118 -30.92 8.53 -13.24
CA VAL A 118 -31.13 8.97 -11.86
C VAL A 118 -29.98 9.92 -11.49
N ASN A 119 -30.18 11.22 -11.70
CA ASN A 119 -29.22 12.26 -11.36
C ASN A 119 -29.21 12.55 -9.84
N ASP A 120 -28.05 12.99 -9.36
CA ASP A 120 -27.84 13.35 -7.95
C ASP A 120 -28.84 14.42 -7.50
N ASN A 121 -29.41 14.27 -6.30
CA ASN A 121 -30.33 15.22 -5.65
C ASN A 121 -31.63 15.59 -6.40
N GLN A 122 -31.87 15.10 -7.62
CA GLN A 122 -32.98 15.54 -8.47
C GLN A 122 -34.07 14.49 -8.65
N THR A 123 -33.67 13.23 -8.75
CA THR A 123 -34.55 12.15 -9.22
C THR A 123 -34.37 10.91 -8.36
N MET A 124 -35.48 10.17 -8.19
CA MET A 124 -35.49 8.84 -7.58
C MET A 124 -35.80 7.81 -8.65
N GLY A 125 -34.97 6.77 -8.73
CA GLY A 125 -35.22 5.60 -9.56
C GLY A 125 -36.07 4.59 -8.81
N ILE A 126 -37.09 4.04 -9.46
CA ILE A 126 -37.90 2.94 -8.94
C ILE A 126 -37.79 1.78 -9.91
N THR A 127 -37.52 0.58 -9.40
CA THR A 127 -37.56 -0.63 -10.23
C THR A 127 -39.01 -0.96 -10.57
N GLU A 128 -39.36 -1.03 -11.86
CA GLU A 128 -40.74 -1.32 -12.28
C GLU A 128 -41.21 -2.71 -11.85
N THR A 129 -40.29 -3.67 -11.82
CA THR A 129 -40.53 -5.05 -11.39
C THR A 129 -39.56 -5.46 -10.28
N MET A 130 -39.81 -6.61 -9.67
CA MET A 130 -38.84 -7.27 -8.78
C MET A 130 -37.50 -7.46 -9.51
N MET A 131 -36.41 -7.42 -8.75
CA MET A 131 -35.09 -7.75 -9.29
C MET A 131 -34.97 -9.26 -9.58
N ASP A 132 -34.19 -9.58 -10.60
CA ASP A 132 -33.96 -10.95 -11.08
C ASP A 132 -32.45 -11.23 -11.24
N SER A 133 -32.09 -12.42 -11.69
CA SER A 133 -30.68 -12.81 -11.91
C SER A 133 -29.97 -12.00 -13.01
N LYS A 134 -30.69 -11.19 -13.78
CA LYS A 134 -30.14 -10.29 -14.80
C LYS A 134 -29.93 -8.87 -14.27
N SER A 135 -30.46 -8.57 -13.08
CA SER A 135 -30.35 -7.26 -12.45
C SER A 135 -28.91 -7.01 -12.00
N LEU A 136 -28.29 -5.94 -12.51
CA LEU A 136 -26.89 -5.61 -12.25
C LEU A 136 -26.72 -4.68 -11.05
N VAL A 137 -27.39 -5.02 -9.95
CA VAL A 137 -27.26 -4.33 -8.67
C VAL A 137 -26.50 -5.25 -7.71
N ALA A 138 -25.70 -4.68 -6.81
CA ALA A 138 -24.98 -5.47 -5.82
C ALA A 138 -25.95 -6.00 -4.75
N MET A 139 -26.05 -7.32 -4.62
CA MET A 139 -26.82 -8.03 -3.58
C MET A 139 -28.28 -7.55 -3.39
N PRO A 140 -29.09 -7.39 -4.45
CA PRO A 140 -30.49 -7.03 -4.28
C PRO A 140 -31.30 -8.21 -3.76
N ASN A 141 -32.40 -7.90 -3.07
CA ASN A 141 -33.44 -8.89 -2.83
C ASN A 141 -34.34 -9.03 -4.07
N CYS A 142 -34.91 -10.20 -4.27
CA CYS A 142 -35.76 -10.50 -5.44
C CYS A 142 -37.26 -10.49 -5.11
N ASP A 143 -37.62 -10.14 -3.88
CA ASP A 143 -39.00 -10.23 -3.37
C ASP A 143 -39.60 -8.86 -3.03
N SER A 144 -38.83 -7.77 -3.19
CA SER A 144 -39.28 -6.41 -2.92
C SER A 144 -38.91 -5.47 -4.07
N ILE A 145 -39.74 -4.45 -4.25
CA ILE A 145 -39.48 -3.33 -5.15
C ILE A 145 -38.49 -2.38 -4.47
N TYR A 146 -37.47 -1.91 -5.20
CA TYR A 146 -36.50 -0.97 -4.71
C TYR A 146 -36.74 0.45 -5.24
N CYS A 147 -36.55 1.42 -4.36
CA CYS A 147 -36.42 2.82 -4.70
C CYS A 147 -34.99 3.27 -4.37
N PHE A 148 -34.28 3.80 -5.35
CA PHE A 148 -32.92 4.32 -5.20
C PHE A 148 -32.91 5.83 -5.41
N MET A 149 -32.20 6.53 -4.54
CA MET A 149 -31.83 7.91 -4.75
C MET A 149 -30.39 8.09 -4.28
N TRP A 150 -29.66 8.99 -4.94
CA TRP A 150 -28.34 9.41 -4.49
C TRP A 150 -28.42 10.85 -4.00
N LEU A 151 -27.92 11.08 -2.79
CA LEU A 151 -27.86 12.40 -2.17
C LEU A 151 -26.40 12.85 -2.07
N ASP A 152 -26.06 13.93 -2.77
CA ASP A 152 -24.77 14.61 -2.63
C ASP A 152 -24.96 15.83 -1.73
N LEU A 153 -24.53 15.73 -0.47
CA LEU A 153 -24.74 16.76 0.55
C LEU A 153 -23.83 17.98 0.40
N LYS A 154 -22.92 17.98 -0.57
CA LYS A 154 -22.03 19.12 -0.84
C LYS A 154 -22.76 20.23 -1.61
N GLU A 155 -23.71 19.87 -2.45
CA GLU A 155 -24.53 20.78 -3.27
C GLU A 155 -25.82 21.19 -2.55
#